data_AF-A0A814DNX4-F1
#
_entry.id   AF-A0A814DNX4-F1
#
_cell.length_a   1.000
_cell.length_b   1.000
_cell.length_c   1.000
_cell.angle_alpha   90.00
_cell.angle_beta   90.00
_cell.angle_gamma   90.00
#
_symmetry.space_group_name_H-M   'P 1'
#
loop_
_entity.id
_entity.type
_entity.pdbx_description
1 polymer ?
#
loop_
_entity_poly.entity_id
_entity_poly.type
_entity_poly.pdbx_seq_one_letter_code
_entity_poly.pdbx_strand_id
1 'polypeptide(L)'
;MPVYRSANISPSEMIIDVWDYIFFVDKSYSSLKTNISKEILDCLRNEFQYWYPVDLRSSGKDLIPNHLTFPFYNYVAIWPKNEDNRWPKAFCANGHIFLNDKK
;
A
#
# COMPACT_ATOMS: atom_id res chain seq x y z
N MET A 1 -6.33 7.44 21.42
CA MET A 1 -5.29 7.27 20.38
C MET A 1 -4.63 5.92 20.64
N PRO A 2 -4.65 4.95 19.70
CA PRO A 2 -3.97 3.69 19.92
C PRO A 2 -2.47 3.99 20.05
N VAL A 3 -1.89 3.60 21.17
CA VAL A 3 -0.46 3.68 21.41
C VAL A 3 0.17 2.66 20.48
N TYR A 4 0.84 3.09 19.41
CA TYR A 4 1.57 2.19 18.51
C TYR A 4 2.68 1.50 19.32
N ARG A 5 2.38 0.33 19.90
CA ARG A 5 3.40 -0.56 20.44
C ARG A 5 4.23 -1.06 19.26
N SER A 6 5.55 -1.05 19.42
CA SER A 6 6.44 -1.70 18.46
C SER A 6 6.02 -3.17 18.33
N ALA A 7 5.65 -3.60 17.12
CA ALA A 7 5.17 -4.96 16.84
C ALA A 7 6.25 -6.05 17.05
N ASN A 8 7.52 -5.65 17.27
CA ASN A 8 8.67 -6.53 17.52
C ASN A 8 8.79 -7.69 16.50
N ILE A 9 8.51 -7.38 15.23
CA ILE A 9 8.66 -8.32 14.10
C ILE A 9 10.06 -8.11 13.52
N SER A 10 10.85 -9.18 13.39
CA SER A 10 12.14 -9.10 12.69
C SER A 10 11.92 -8.98 11.17
N PRO A 11 12.79 -8.26 10.43
CA PRO A 11 12.64 -8.13 8.97
C PRO A 11 12.55 -9.46 8.22
N SER A 12 13.24 -10.50 8.72
CA SER A 12 13.23 -11.85 8.14
C SER A 12 11.91 -12.59 8.31
N GLU A 13 11.07 -12.21 9.27
CA GLU A 13 9.76 -12.83 9.50
C GLU A 13 8.68 -12.31 8.54
N MET A 14 8.94 -11.19 7.85
CA MET A 14 8.03 -10.62 6.84
C MET A 14 8.17 -11.35 5.50
N ILE A 15 7.87 -12.65 5.52
CA ILE A 15 7.84 -13.53 4.34
C ILE A 15 6.60 -13.26 3.48
N ILE A 16 6.56 -13.83 2.26
CA ILE A 16 5.47 -13.62 1.31
C ILE A 16 4.10 -13.96 1.91
N ASP A 17 3.98 -15.06 2.65
CA ASP A 17 2.71 -15.48 3.27
C ASP A 17 2.19 -14.43 4.27
N VAL A 18 3.09 -13.76 4.99
CA VAL A 18 2.72 -12.69 5.93
C VAL A 18 2.22 -11.45 5.19
N TRP A 19 2.88 -11.06 4.10
CA TRP A 19 2.40 -9.96 3.25
C TRP A 19 1.07 -10.28 2.59
N ASP A 20 0.93 -11.50 2.09
CA ASP A 20 -0.31 -11.97 1.48
C ASP A 20 -1.46 -11.91 2.49
N TYR A 21 -1.21 -12.31 3.73
CA TYR A 21 -2.19 -12.15 4.81
C TYR A 21 -2.59 -10.69 5.01
N ILE A 22 -1.63 -9.77 5.05
CA ILE A 22 -1.93 -8.35 5.33
C ILE A 22 -2.72 -7.72 4.18
N PHE A 23 -2.37 -8.02 2.92
CA PHE A 23 -2.87 -7.30 1.75
C PHE A 23 -4.06 -7.96 1.03
N PHE A 24 -4.32 -9.25 1.26
CA PHE A 24 -5.43 -9.97 0.63
C PHE A 24 -6.41 -10.52 1.67
N VAL A 25 -7.70 -10.27 1.45
CA VAL A 25 -8.78 -10.62 2.39
C VAL A 25 -9.13 -12.10 2.42
N ASP A 26 -8.78 -12.84 1.36
CA ASP A 26 -9.08 -14.27 1.20
C ASP A 26 -8.07 -15.18 1.92
N LYS A 27 -6.98 -14.61 2.47
CA LYS A 27 -5.93 -15.37 3.16
C LYS A 27 -6.28 -15.60 4.62
N SER A 28 -6.19 -16.85 5.07
CA SER A 28 -6.42 -17.22 6.48
C SER A 28 -5.12 -17.25 7.27
N TYR A 29 -5.18 -16.88 8.56
CA TYR A 29 -4.04 -16.98 9.46
C TYR A 29 -3.63 -18.45 9.68
N SER A 30 -4.60 -19.37 9.66
CA SER A 30 -4.36 -20.80 9.91
C SER A 30 -3.46 -21.47 8.87
N SER A 31 -3.30 -20.89 7.69
CA SER A 31 -2.40 -21.39 6.64
C SER A 31 -0.99 -20.82 6.71
N LEU A 32 -0.71 -19.86 7.59
CA LEU A 32 0.56 -19.16 7.65
C LEU A 32 1.60 -19.93 8.47
N LYS A 33 2.84 -19.98 7.96
CA LYS A 33 4.00 -20.45 8.72
C LYS A 33 4.76 -19.26 9.28
N THR A 34 4.27 -18.72 10.39
CA THR A 34 4.87 -17.55 11.05
C THR A 34 4.80 -17.67 12.57
N ASN A 35 5.76 -17.05 13.25
CA ASN A 35 5.78 -16.91 14.72
C ASN A 35 5.09 -15.61 15.18
N ILE A 36 4.71 -14.74 14.24
CA ILE A 36 4.02 -13.49 14.55
C ILE A 36 2.59 -13.80 14.98
N SER A 37 2.18 -13.33 16.16
CA SER A 37 0.84 -13.55 16.69
C SER A 37 -0.25 -13.02 15.75
N LYS A 38 -1.39 -13.70 15.72
CA LYS A 38 -2.56 -13.30 14.91
C LYS A 38 -3.02 -11.88 15.23
N GLU A 39 -3.02 -11.50 16.50
CA GLU A 39 -3.48 -10.18 16.96
C GLU A 39 -2.67 -9.04 16.33
N ILE A 40 -1.35 -9.24 16.17
CA ILE A 40 -0.46 -8.27 15.52
C ILE A 40 -0.74 -8.22 14.02
N LEU A 41 -0.84 -9.37 13.35
CA LEU A 41 -1.10 -9.40 11.91
C LEU A 41 -2.50 -8.86 11.55
N ASP A 42 -3.50 -9.12 12.39
CA ASP A 42 -4.84 -8.55 12.26
C ASP A 42 -4.80 -7.03 12.39
N CYS A 43 -4.02 -6.50 13.34
CA CYS A 43 -3.84 -5.06 13.49
C CYS A 43 -3.27 -4.44 12.19
N LEU A 44 -2.20 -5.03 11.64
CA LEU A 44 -1.59 -4.57 10.37
C LEU A 44 -2.56 -4.66 9.18
N ARG A 45 -3.28 -5.78 9.07
CA ARG A 45 -4.32 -5.98 8.06
C ARG A 45 -5.42 -4.93 8.19
N ASN A 46 -5.90 -4.66 9.40
CA ASN A 46 -6.95 -3.69 9.65
C ASN A 46 -6.51 -2.27 9.29
N GLU A 47 -5.28 -1.89 9.62
CA GLU A 47 -4.71 -0.61 9.19
C GLU A 47 -4.68 -0.51 7.65
N PHE A 48 -4.18 -1.53 6.96
CA PHE A 48 -4.21 -1.52 5.49
C PHE A 48 -5.64 -1.44 4.94
N GLN A 49 -6.55 -2.27 5.45
CA GLN A 49 -7.94 -2.29 4.99
C GLN A 49 -8.68 -0.97 5.23
N TYR A 50 -8.35 -0.28 6.31
CA TYR A 50 -8.93 1.01 6.66
C TYR A 50 -8.41 2.14 5.75
N TRP A 51 -7.09 2.19 5.52
CA TRP A 51 -6.46 3.30 4.78
C TRP A 51 -6.48 3.16 3.26
N TYR A 52 -6.58 1.94 2.73
CA TYR A 52 -6.66 1.72 1.28
C TYR A 52 -8.10 1.85 0.75
N PRO A 53 -8.27 2.30 -0.51
CA PRO A 53 -7.22 2.59 -1.49
C PRO A 53 -6.61 3.98 -1.35
N VAL A 54 -5.56 4.25 -2.13
CA VAL A 54 -4.97 5.60 -2.23
C VAL A 54 -6.01 6.58 -2.79
N ASP A 55 -6.53 7.46 -1.93
CA ASP A 55 -7.51 8.47 -2.33
C ASP A 55 -6.94 9.48 -3.33
N LEU A 56 -5.71 9.94 -3.10
CA LEU A 56 -5.04 10.91 -3.96
C LEU A 56 -3.53 10.70 -4.00
N ARG A 57 -2.96 10.66 -5.20
CA ARG A 57 -1.51 10.75 -5.43
C ARG A 57 -1.19 12.02 -6.21
N SER A 58 -0.49 12.96 -5.58
CA SER A 58 -0.09 14.24 -6.21
C SER A 58 1.39 14.23 -6.56
N SER A 59 1.75 14.70 -7.76
CA SER A 59 3.16 14.85 -8.17
C SER A 59 3.37 15.79 -9.36
N GLY A 60 4.63 16.03 -9.73
CA GLY A 60 4.98 16.82 -10.92
C GLY A 60 4.57 16.14 -12.23
N LYS A 61 4.18 16.94 -13.23
CA LYS A 61 3.76 16.45 -14.57
C LYS A 61 4.83 15.65 -15.31
N ASP A 62 6.10 15.84 -14.96
CA ASP A 62 7.24 15.12 -15.52
C ASP A 62 7.26 13.63 -15.14
N LEU A 63 6.56 13.24 -14.08
CA LEU A 63 6.46 11.83 -13.66
C LEU A 63 5.31 11.06 -14.32
N ILE A 64 4.45 11.73 -15.09
CA ILE A 64 3.35 11.10 -15.84
C ILE A 64 3.86 9.92 -16.68
N PRO A 65 4.86 10.06 -17.58
CA PRO A 65 5.27 8.98 -18.46
C PRO A 65 6.01 7.83 -17.76
N ASN A 66 6.25 7.91 -16.44
CA ASN A 66 6.97 6.90 -15.67
C ASN A 66 6.25 6.55 -14.36
N HIS A 67 6.66 7.11 -13.24
CA HIS A 67 6.27 6.79 -11.87
C HIS A 67 4.78 7.05 -11.56
N LEU A 68 4.05 7.86 -12.33
CA LEU A 68 2.59 7.93 -12.21
C LEU A 68 1.87 6.90 -13.10
N THR A 69 2.53 6.41 -14.16
CA THR A 69 2.01 5.33 -15.01
C THR A 69 2.28 3.95 -14.41
N PHE A 70 3.49 3.68 -13.89
CA PHE A 70 3.89 2.37 -13.36
C PHE A 70 2.99 1.84 -12.23
N PRO A 71 2.49 2.67 -11.29
CA PRO A 71 1.59 2.19 -10.25
C PRO A 71 0.32 1.57 -10.83
N PHE A 72 -0.25 2.11 -11.91
CA PHE A 72 -1.43 1.49 -12.54
C PHE A 72 -1.14 0.05 -12.97
N TYR A 73 0.01 -0.20 -13.62
CA TYR A 73 0.41 -1.56 -13.98
C TYR A 73 0.60 -2.46 -12.76
N ASN A 74 1.22 -1.96 -11.69
CA ASN A 74 1.44 -2.76 -10.49
C ASN A 74 0.14 -3.03 -9.72
N TYR A 75 -0.75 -2.05 -9.58
CA TYR A 75 -2.06 -2.23 -8.94
C TYR A 75 -2.92 -3.25 -9.70
N VAL A 76 -2.94 -3.20 -11.02
CA VAL A 76 -3.64 -4.19 -11.85
C VAL A 76 -2.97 -5.57 -11.77
N ALA A 77 -1.65 -5.66 -11.65
CA ALA A 77 -0.96 -6.94 -11.51
C ALA A 77 -1.21 -7.62 -10.16
N ILE A 78 -1.26 -6.83 -9.07
CA ILE A 78 -1.44 -7.35 -7.70
C ILE A 78 -2.93 -7.58 -7.39
N TRP A 79 -3.81 -6.67 -7.79
CA TRP A 79 -5.27 -6.74 -7.57
C TRP A 79 -6.03 -6.65 -8.90
N PRO A 80 -6.02 -7.72 -9.72
CA PRO A 80 -6.47 -7.68 -11.11
C PRO A 80 -7.96 -7.41 -11.29
N LYS A 81 -8.81 -7.77 -10.33
CA LYS A 81 -10.26 -7.53 -10.43
C LYS A 81 -10.69 -6.27 -9.68
N ASN A 82 -9.73 -5.45 -9.26
CA ASN A 82 -9.97 -4.36 -8.31
C ASN A 82 -10.73 -4.87 -7.07
N GLU A 83 -10.30 -6.02 -6.54
CA GLU A 83 -10.85 -6.62 -5.33
C GLU A 83 -10.89 -5.58 -4.22
N ASP A 84 -11.97 -5.49 -3.45
CA ASP A 84 -12.18 -4.49 -2.39
C ASP A 84 -11.91 -3.03 -2.79
N ASN A 85 -12.03 -2.68 -4.07
CA ASN A 85 -11.75 -1.34 -4.57
C ASN A 85 -10.32 -0.85 -4.23
N ARG A 86 -9.32 -1.71 -4.40
CA ARG A 86 -7.90 -1.44 -4.05
C ARG A 86 -7.16 -0.51 -5.01
N TRP A 87 -7.69 -0.24 -6.20
CA TRP A 87 -7.06 0.67 -7.16
C TRP A 87 -7.13 2.13 -6.69
N PRO A 88 -6.14 2.98 -7.04
CA PRO A 88 -6.13 4.39 -6.64
C PRO A 88 -7.37 5.14 -7.16
N LYS A 89 -7.89 6.07 -6.36
CA LYS A 89 -9.08 6.85 -6.73
C LYS A 89 -8.75 8.08 -7.58
N ALA A 90 -7.62 8.75 -7.33
CA ALA A 90 -7.24 9.95 -8.06
C ALA A 90 -5.73 10.17 -8.16
N PHE A 91 -5.31 10.80 -9.26
CA PHE A 91 -3.97 11.33 -9.48
C PHE A 91 -4.05 12.81 -9.84
N CYS A 92 -3.18 13.63 -9.25
CA CYS A 92 -3.06 15.05 -9.54
C CYS A 92 -1.64 15.37 -10.01
N ALA A 93 -1.54 16.07 -11.15
CA ALA A 93 -0.25 16.46 -11.73
C ALA A 93 -0.09 17.99 -11.69
N ASN A 94 0.96 18.50 -11.02
CA ASN A 94 1.28 19.92 -10.99
C ASN A 94 2.42 20.29 -11.96
N GLY A 95 2.45 21.56 -12.38
CA GLY A 95 3.57 22.12 -13.13
C GLY A 95 4.84 22.24 -12.28
N HIS A 96 5.98 22.49 -12.92
CA HIS A 96 7.20 22.85 -12.21
C HIS A 96 7.03 24.22 -11.54
N ILE A 97 7.61 24.36 -10.35
CA ILE A 97 7.61 25.62 -9.62
C ILE A 97 8.70 26.50 -10.25
N PHE A 98 8.33 27.73 -10.61
CA PHE A 98 9.28 28.77 -11.02
C PHE A 98 9.49 29.73 -9.87
N LEU A 99 10.72 30.24 -9.71
CA LEU A 99 11.04 31.31 -8.76
C LEU A 99 11.52 32.53 -9.55
N ASN A 100 10.78 33.64 -9.47
CA ASN A 100 11.06 34.87 -10.24
C ASN A 100 11.19 34.61 -11.76
N ASP A 101 10.28 33.83 -12.32
CA ASP A 101 10.26 33.40 -13.74
C ASP A 101 11.52 32.64 -14.20
N LYS A 102 12.34 32.19 -13.26
CA LYS A 102 13.50 31.34 -13.50
C LYS A 102 13.20 29.92 -13.04
N LYS A 103 13.72 28.98 -13.82
CA LYS A 103 13.71 27.55 -13.49
C LYS A 103 14.59 27.29 -12.28
#